data_AF-A0A5J6P3K7-F1
#
_entry.id   AF-A0A5J6P3K7-F1
#
_cell.length_a   1.000
_cell.length_b   1.000
_cell.length_c   1.000
_cell.angle_alpha   90.00
_cell.angle_beta   90.00
_cell.angle_gamma   90.00
#
_symmetry.space_group_name_H-M   'P 1'
#
loop_
_entity.id
_entity.type
_entity.pdbx_description
1 polymer ?
#
loop_
_entity_poly.entity_id
_entity_poly.type
_entity_poly.pdbx_seq_one_letter_code
_entity_poly.pdbx_strand_id
1 'polypeptide(L)'
;MLHLYTAFHFYQRELAELNGIKMPELIDSMDSLVNGLNQLGKQPSEVLELQSICAEKGSWLNQLLNQYKLIFISPPKAVEKKAFVQEGMIELVDVSQDTIEVNAELDLKILAEWLNEFKALILRHRETGAEY
;
A
#
# COMPACT_ATOMS: atom_id res chain seq x y z
N MET A 1 -4.58 -11.61 -1.73
CA MET A 1 -3.67 -10.56 -1.22
C MET A 1 -2.52 -10.30 -2.19
N LEU A 2 -1.52 -11.19 -2.33
CA LEU A 2 -0.39 -11.01 -3.25
C LEU A 2 -0.80 -10.72 -4.71
N HIS A 3 -1.75 -11.48 -5.26
CA HIS A 3 -2.26 -11.21 -6.62
C HIS A 3 -2.89 -9.82 -6.77
N LEU A 4 -3.54 -9.30 -5.73
CA LEU A 4 -4.16 -7.96 -5.76
C LEU A 4 -3.07 -6.88 -5.75
N TYR A 5 -2.05 -7.05 -4.90
CA TYR A 5 -0.86 -6.18 -4.92
C TYR A 5 -0.15 -6.23 -6.28
N THR A 6 0.07 -7.41 -6.84
CA THR A 6 0.69 -7.57 -8.17
C THR A 6 -0.13 -6.90 -9.26
N ALA A 7 -1.46 -7.03 -9.23
CA ALA A 7 -2.33 -6.34 -10.18
C ALA A 7 -2.22 -4.82 -10.05
N PHE A 8 -2.20 -4.29 -8.82
CA PHE A 8 -1.96 -2.87 -8.57
C PHE A 8 -0.59 -2.39 -9.05
N HIS A 9 0.45 -3.20 -8.87
CA HIS A 9 1.80 -2.94 -9.38
C HIS A 9 1.83 -2.82 -10.91
N PHE A 10 1.22 -3.78 -11.62
CA PHE A 10 1.11 -3.69 -13.07
C PHE A 10 0.27 -2.50 -13.53
N TYR A 11 -0.76 -2.14 -12.77
CA TYR A 11 -1.55 -0.97 -13.08
C TYR A 11 -0.75 0.34 -12.98
N GLN A 12 0.13 0.49 -11.99
CA GLN A 12 1.05 1.63 -11.92
C GLN A 12 1.97 1.70 -13.16
N ARG A 13 2.43 0.56 -13.66
CA ARG A 13 3.25 0.49 -14.88
C ARG A 13 2.45 0.82 -16.13
N GLU A 14 1.20 0.37 -16.21
CA GLU A 14 0.26 0.76 -17.27
C GLU A 14 0.08 2.28 -17.29
N LEU A 15 -0.16 2.91 -16.14
CA LEU A 15 -0.27 4.38 -16.03
C LEU A 15 1.02 5.09 -16.44
N ALA A 16 2.18 4.54 -16.08
CA ALA A 16 3.48 5.07 -16.49
C ALA A 16 3.65 5.02 -18.02
N GLU A 17 3.29 3.90 -18.65
CA GLU A 17 3.35 3.70 -20.09
C GLU A 17 2.40 4.65 -20.83
N LEU A 18 1.15 4.75 -20.39
CA LEU A 18 0.13 5.64 -20.96
C LEU A 18 0.56 7.12 -20.90
N ASN A 19 1.29 7.50 -19.86
CA ASN A 19 1.78 8.87 -19.69
C ASN A 19 3.14 9.14 -20.38
N GLY A 20 3.74 8.13 -21.00
CA GLY A 20 4.98 8.26 -21.79
C GLY A 20 6.27 8.21 -20.95
N ILE A 21 6.26 7.58 -19.79
CA ILE A 21 7.48 7.27 -19.05
C ILE A 21 8.29 6.24 -19.86
N LYS A 22 9.56 6.54 -20.14
CA LYS A 22 10.40 5.73 -21.05
C LYS A 22 10.71 4.32 -20.55
N MET A 23 10.76 4.12 -19.23
CA MET A 23 11.11 2.84 -18.61
C MET A 23 10.07 2.48 -17.55
N PRO A 24 8.83 2.14 -17.96
CA PRO A 24 7.74 1.85 -17.01
C PRO A 24 8.04 0.61 -16.16
N GLU A 25 8.91 -0.30 -16.61
CA GLU A 25 9.37 -1.47 -15.85
C GLU A 25 10.11 -1.12 -14.55
N LEU A 26 10.74 0.06 -14.49
CA LEU A 26 11.45 0.54 -13.30
C LEU A 26 10.51 1.12 -12.24
N ILE A 27 9.23 1.27 -12.56
CA ILE A 27 8.23 1.72 -11.59
C ILE A 27 7.89 0.55 -10.67
N ASP A 28 8.32 0.69 -9.42
CA ASP A 28 8.12 -0.28 -8.35
C ASP A 28 7.22 0.22 -7.21
N SER A 29 7.04 1.54 -7.13
CA SER A 29 6.38 2.23 -6.03
C SER A 29 5.60 3.43 -6.56
N MET A 30 4.60 3.87 -5.78
CA MET A 30 3.82 5.08 -6.09
C MET A 30 4.73 6.31 -6.21
N ASP A 31 5.75 6.41 -5.36
CA ASP A 31 6.74 7.50 -5.41
C ASP A 31 7.52 7.51 -6.74
N SER A 32 7.99 6.33 -7.19
CA SER A 32 8.69 6.17 -8.47
C SER A 32 7.81 6.62 -9.65
N LEU A 33 6.51 6.30 -9.63
CA LEU A 33 5.53 6.75 -10.63
C LEU A 33 5.40 8.28 -10.62
N VAL A 34 5.14 8.86 -9.45
CA VAL A 34 4.93 10.29 -9.28
C VAL A 34 6.18 11.09 -9.68
N ASN A 35 7.35 10.65 -9.26
CA ASN A 35 8.63 11.27 -9.64
C ASN A 35 8.86 11.19 -11.16
N GLY A 36 8.57 10.05 -11.79
CA GLY A 36 8.66 9.90 -13.25
C GLY A 36 7.73 10.84 -14.01
N LEU A 37 6.51 11.04 -13.51
CA LEU A 37 5.53 11.98 -14.10
C LEU A 37 5.93 13.44 -13.88
N ASN A 38 6.45 13.77 -12.70
CA ASN A 38 6.95 15.11 -12.39
C ASN A 38 8.12 15.50 -13.30
N GLN A 39 9.03 14.57 -13.62
CA GLN A 39 10.11 14.81 -14.60
C GLN A 39 9.58 15.12 -16.01
N LEU A 40 8.40 14.60 -16.36
CA LEU A 40 7.70 14.91 -17.60
C LEU A 40 6.81 16.15 -17.49
N GLY A 41 6.72 16.78 -16.31
CA GLY A 41 5.82 17.90 -16.03
C GLY A 41 4.33 17.52 -16.09
N LYS A 42 3.99 16.25 -15.91
CA LYS A 42 2.61 15.72 -15.99
C LYS A 42 2.08 15.38 -14.61
N GLN A 43 0.79 15.62 -14.40
CA GLN A 43 0.05 15.20 -13.21
C GLN A 43 -1.34 14.70 -13.64
N PRO A 44 -1.43 13.47 -14.19
CA PRO A 44 -2.70 12.89 -14.62
C PRO A 44 -3.66 12.72 -13.43
N SER A 45 -4.96 12.92 -13.68
CA SER A 45 -6.02 12.81 -12.68
C SER A 45 -6.01 11.46 -11.95
N GLU A 46 -5.77 10.38 -12.69
CA GLU A 46 -5.75 9.01 -12.17
C GLU A 46 -4.68 8.83 -11.09
N VAL A 47 -3.52 9.46 -11.27
CA VAL A 47 -2.41 9.35 -10.32
C VAL A 47 -2.60 10.26 -9.12
N LEU A 48 -3.27 11.41 -9.29
CA LEU A 48 -3.69 12.25 -8.17
C LEU A 48 -4.73 11.54 -7.31
N GLU A 49 -5.71 10.86 -7.93
CA GLU A 49 -6.71 10.09 -7.22
C GLU A 49 -6.06 8.94 -6.43
N LEU A 50 -5.17 8.17 -7.06
CA LEU A 50 -4.42 7.10 -6.38
C LEU A 50 -3.58 7.61 -5.20
N GLN A 51 -2.92 8.75 -5.34
CA GLN A 51 -2.19 9.38 -4.24
C GLN A 51 -3.12 9.77 -3.10
N SER A 52 -4.29 10.33 -3.40
CA SER A 52 -5.29 10.70 -2.40
C SER A 52 -5.77 9.48 -1.62
N ILE A 53 -6.12 8.40 -2.32
CA ILE A 53 -6.56 7.14 -1.68
C ILE A 53 -5.41 6.56 -0.85
N CYS A 54 -4.18 6.56 -1.34
CA CYS A 54 -3.02 6.06 -0.60
C CYS A 54 -2.74 6.84 0.70
N ALA A 55 -2.93 8.17 0.66
CA ALA A 55 -2.73 9.06 1.80
C ALA A 55 -3.84 8.96 2.86
N GLU A 56 -5.05 8.56 2.46
CA GLU A 56 -6.17 8.36 3.37
C GLU A 56 -5.94 7.13 4.26
N LYS A 57 -5.77 7.37 5.56
CA LYS A 57 -5.65 6.30 6.56
C LYS A 57 -6.92 5.47 6.58
N GLY A 58 -6.77 4.16 6.46
CA GLY A 58 -7.91 3.24 6.44
C GLY A 58 -8.58 3.11 5.07
N SER A 59 -8.07 3.76 4.01
CA SER A 59 -8.51 3.43 2.65
C SER A 59 -8.13 1.99 2.28
N TRP A 60 -8.85 1.40 1.32
CA TRP A 60 -8.56 0.04 0.86
C TRP A 60 -7.11 -0.10 0.35
N LEU A 61 -6.59 0.93 -0.34
CA LEU A 61 -5.25 0.90 -0.90
C LEU A 61 -4.18 1.06 0.19
N ASN A 62 -4.39 1.98 1.13
CA ASN A 62 -3.51 2.15 2.27
C ASN A 62 -3.41 0.85 3.10
N GLN A 63 -4.55 0.25 3.39
CA GLN A 63 -4.63 -1.03 4.10
C GLN A 63 -3.95 -2.16 3.32
N LEU A 64 -4.20 -2.28 2.01
CA LEU A 64 -3.55 -3.28 1.15
C LEU A 64 -2.02 -3.16 1.17
N LEU A 65 -1.49 -1.95 1.01
CA LEU A 65 -0.04 -1.70 1.02
C LEU A 65 0.57 -1.98 2.40
N ASN A 66 -0.12 -1.62 3.47
CA ASN A 66 0.37 -1.86 4.82
C ASN A 66 0.39 -3.35 5.15
N GLN A 67 -0.67 -4.07 4.81
CA GLN A 67 -0.73 -5.53 4.93
C GLN A 67 0.34 -6.22 4.07
N TYR A 68 0.68 -5.67 2.90
CA TYR A 68 1.72 -6.24 2.05
C TYR A 68 3.09 -6.14 2.72
N LYS A 69 3.39 -4.99 3.33
CA LYS A 69 4.64 -4.79 4.09
C LYS A 69 4.74 -5.75 5.27
N LEU A 70 3.64 -6.02 5.97
CA LEU A 70 3.60 -6.95 7.11
C LEU A 70 4.02 -8.39 6.73
N ILE A 71 3.82 -8.83 5.48
CA ILE A 71 4.25 -10.17 5.03
C ILE A 71 5.76 -10.37 5.15
N PHE A 72 6.55 -9.30 5.01
CA PHE A 72 8.01 -9.36 5.06
C PHE A 72 8.59 -9.06 6.44
N ILE A 73 7.73 -8.73 7.41
CA ILE A 73 8.15 -8.47 8.78
C ILE A 73 8.05 -9.77 9.56
N SER A 74 9.19 -10.20 10.13
CA SER A 74 9.19 -11.36 11.03
C SER A 74 8.32 -11.04 12.25
N PRO A 75 7.47 -11.98 12.72
CA PRO A 75 6.72 -11.76 13.93
C PRO A 75 7.70 -11.38 15.07
N PRO A 76 7.34 -10.40 15.91
CA PRO A 76 8.21 -9.97 16.99
C PRO A 76 8.57 -11.20 17.81
N LYS A 77 9.88 -11.39 18.03
CA LYS A 77 10.41 -12.49 18.82
C LYS A 77 9.67 -12.43 20.15
N ALA A 78 8.89 -13.47 20.48
CA ALA A 78 8.22 -13.56 21.76
C ALA A 78 9.29 -13.30 22.82
N VAL A 79 9.13 -12.21 23.58
CA VAL A 79 10.04 -11.91 24.68
C VAL A 79 9.97 -13.13 25.58
N GLU A 80 11.01 -13.97 25.57
CA GLU A 80 11.12 -15.08 26.49
C GLU A 80 11.02 -14.45 27.87
N LYS A 81 9.90 -14.68 28.56
CA LYS A 81 9.73 -14.32 29.95
C LYS A 81 10.84 -15.03 30.69
N LYS A 82 11.95 -14.33 30.93
CA LYS A 82 12.99 -14.83 31.84
C LYS A 82 12.25 -15.14 33.14
N ALA A 83 12.34 -16.39 33.58
CA ALA A 83 11.63 -16.90 34.76
C ALA A 83 12.07 -16.25 36.10
N PHE A 84 12.76 -15.12 36.06
CA PHE A 84 13.19 -14.33 37.19
C PHE A 84 12.52 -12.95 37.11
N VAL A 85 11.23 -12.90 37.39
CA VAL A 85 10.57 -11.67 37.80
C VAL A 85 10.90 -11.47 39.28
N GLN A 86 11.90 -10.62 39.57
CA GLN A 86 12.01 -10.06 40.92
C GLN A 86 10.81 -9.12 41.13
N GLU A 87 10.03 -9.36 42.19
CA GLU A 87 8.93 -8.47 42.60
C GLU A 87 9.46 -7.03 42.75
N GLY A 88 8.94 -6.10 41.93
CA GLY A 88 9.19 -4.67 42.09
C GLY A 88 9.79 -3.92 40.90
N MET A 89 10.06 -4.56 39.77
CA MET A 89 10.52 -3.84 38.56
C MET A 89 9.34 -3.47 37.64
N ILE A 90 9.21 -2.17 37.35
CA ILE A 90 8.29 -1.65 36.34
C ILE A 90 8.92 -1.93 34.97
N GLU A 91 8.22 -2.70 34.14
CA GLU A 91 8.65 -3.03 32.78
C GLU A 91 8.63 -1.76 31.92
N LEU A 92 9.79 -1.33 31.44
CA LEU A 92 9.92 -0.18 30.55
C LEU A 92 9.55 -0.64 29.13
N VAL A 93 8.30 -0.41 28.74
CA VAL A 93 7.84 -0.58 27.35
C VAL A 93 8.39 0.58 26.53
N ASP A 94 9.27 0.27 25.57
CA ASP A 94 9.72 1.24 24.57
C ASP A 94 8.55 1.56 23.61
N VAL A 95 7.95 2.73 23.77
CA VAL A 95 6.87 3.26 22.91
C VAL A 95 7.43 3.83 21.59
N SER A 96 8.75 3.78 21.39
CA SER A 96 9.44 4.34 20.23
C SER A 96 9.36 3.46 18.98
N GLN A 97 8.91 2.21 19.11
CA GLN A 97 8.60 1.41 17.93
C GLN A 97 7.30 1.92 17.34
N ASP A 98 7.38 2.45 16.11
CA ASP A 98 6.25 2.65 15.22
C ASP A 98 5.52 1.32 15.12
N THR A 99 4.58 1.09 16.05
CA THR A 99 3.81 -0.13 16.12
C THR A 99 2.95 -0.07 14.89
N ILE A 100 3.39 -0.73 13.82
CA ILE A 100 2.49 -1.10 12.73
C ILE A 100 1.36 -1.81 13.44
N GLU A 101 0.21 -1.16 13.53
CA GLU A 101 -0.96 -1.73 14.20
C GLU A 101 -1.22 -3.07 13.51
N VAL A 102 -0.85 -4.16 14.18
CA VAL A 102 -1.11 -5.53 13.74
C VAL A 102 -2.59 -5.78 14.03
N ASN A 103 -3.45 -4.98 13.42
CA ASN A 103 -4.89 -4.98 13.59
C ASN A 103 -5.53 -5.15 12.22
N ALA A 104 -5.64 -6.41 11.82
CA ALA A 104 -6.84 -7.00 11.26
C ALA A 104 -6.48 -8.43 10.86
N GLU A 105 -7.18 -9.42 11.42
CA GLU A 105 -7.28 -10.71 10.74
C GLU A 105 -7.81 -10.42 9.32
N LEU A 106 -6.96 -10.67 8.32
CA LEU A 106 -7.30 -10.42 6.93
C LEU A 106 -8.37 -11.44 6.50
N ASP A 107 -9.62 -11.02 6.54
CA ASP A 107 -10.76 -11.84 6.11
C ASP A 107 -10.95 -11.82 4.58
N LEU A 108 -11.55 -12.89 4.06
CA LEU A 108 -11.84 -13.02 2.63
C LEU A 108 -12.81 -11.92 2.14
N LYS A 109 -13.75 -11.45 2.98
CA LYS A 109 -14.67 -10.37 2.61
C LYS A 109 -13.93 -9.06 2.37
N ILE A 110 -12.98 -8.72 3.24
CA ILE A 110 -12.15 -7.52 3.09
C ILE A 110 -11.38 -7.56 1.76
N LEU A 111 -10.81 -8.72 1.41
CA LEU A 111 -10.13 -8.89 0.13
C LEU A 111 -11.07 -8.75 -1.07
N ALA A 112 -12.31 -9.26 -0.96
CA ALA A 112 -13.32 -9.12 -2.01
C ALA A 112 -13.77 -7.66 -2.17
N GLU A 113 -13.92 -6.92 -1.07
CA GLU A 113 -14.22 -5.50 -1.08
C GLU A 113 -13.10 -4.69 -1.74
N TRP A 114 -11.83 -4.91 -1.36
CA TRP A 114 -10.70 -4.24 -1.99
C TRP A 114 -10.59 -4.55 -3.49
N LEU A 115 -10.88 -5.79 -3.90
CA LEU A 115 -10.92 -6.15 -5.31
C LEU A 115 -12.03 -5.40 -6.05
N ASN A 116 -13.21 -5.23 -5.43
CA ASN A 116 -14.31 -4.48 -6.01
C ASN A 116 -13.95 -3.01 -6.18
N GLU A 117 -13.40 -2.38 -5.13
CA GLU A 117 -12.94 -0.99 -5.17
C GLU A 117 -11.86 -0.77 -6.23
N PHE A 118 -10.90 -1.69 -6.34
CA PHE A 118 -9.86 -1.62 -7.35
C PHE A 118 -10.42 -1.73 -8.77
N LYS A 119 -11.39 -2.62 -9.01
CA LYS A 119 -12.06 -2.73 -10.31
C LYS A 119 -12.85 -1.47 -10.65
N ALA A 120 -13.58 -0.93 -9.68
CA ALA A 120 -14.35 0.30 -9.85
C ALA A 120 -13.44 1.48 -10.20
N LEU A 121 -12.29 1.59 -9.54
CA LEU A 121 -11.27 2.60 -9.84
C LEU A 121 -10.72 2.46 -11.26
N ILE A 122 -10.31 1.25 -11.67
CA ILE A 122 -9.79 1.03 -13.03
C ILE A 122 -10.86 1.37 -14.07
N LEU A 123 -12.12 0.96 -13.84
CA LEU A 123 -13.21 1.24 -14.77
C LEU A 123 -13.40 2.75 -14.93
N ARG A 124 -13.51 3.47 -13.80
CA ARG A 124 -13.62 4.94 -13.79
C ARG A 124 -12.46 5.59 -14.55
N HIS A 125 -11.23 5.20 -14.26
CA HIS A 125 -10.05 5.75 -14.93
C HIS A 125 -10.05 5.48 -16.44
N ARG A 126 -10.55 4.32 -16.88
CA ARG A 126 -10.68 3.98 -18.31
C ARG A 126 -11.79 4.76 -18.99
N GLU A 127 -12.90 4.99 -18.31
CA GLU A 127 -13.97 5.85 -18.81
C GLU A 127 -13.47 7.29 -18.98
N THR A 128 -12.85 7.86 -17.94
CA THR A 128 -12.27 9.21 -17.99
C THR A 128 -11.16 9.33 -19.05
N GLY A 129 -10.35 8.29 -19.23
CA GLY A 129 -9.30 8.26 -20.27
C GLY A 129 -9.83 8.10 -21.70
N ALA A 130 -11.06 7.60 -21.89
CA ALA A 130 -11.69 7.49 -23.21
C ALA A 130 -12.42 8.77 -23.64
N GLU A 131 -12.63 9.70 -22.72
CA GLU A 131 -13.30 10.99 -22.97
C GLU A 131 -12.35 12.11 -23.43
N TYR A 132 -11.05 11.82 -23.59
CA TYR A 132 -10.00 12.77 -24.00
C TYR A 132 -9.37 12.47 -25.37
#